data_AF-A0A2H0QGS8-F1
#
_entry.id   AF-A0A2H0QGS8-F1
#
_cell.length_a   1.000
_cell.length_b   1.000
_cell.length_c   1.000
_cell.angle_alpha   90.00
_cell.angle_beta   90.00
_cell.angle_gamma   90.00
#
_symmetry.space_group_name_H-M   'P 1'
#
loop_
_entity.id
_entity.type
_entity.pdbx_description
1 polymer ?
#
loop_
_entity_poly.entity_id
_entity_poly.type
_entity_poly.pdbx_seq_one_letter_code
_entity_poly.pdbx_strand_id
1 'polypeptide(L)'
;MKKMIITLMFISLLSLSANAEYRVYQYYVKSQNRYSMDREAYLITSTMNPVTYQAYHGGADSIDIDLVRTWSCPGDTSQFKKICPSPLEVMEKGQNSP
;
A
#
# COMPACT_ATOMS: atom_id res chain seq x y z
N MET A 1 0.91 -9.29 -46.47
CA MET A 1 0.71 -8.09 -45.63
C MET A 1 -0.69 -8.03 -45.00
N LYS A 2 -1.79 -8.04 -45.78
CA LYS A 2 -3.17 -7.94 -45.24
C LYS A 2 -3.55 -9.02 -44.21
N LYS A 3 -3.17 -10.28 -44.44
CA LYS A 3 -3.39 -11.40 -43.49
C LYS A 3 -2.62 -11.21 -42.17
N MET A 4 -1.40 -10.67 -42.24
CA MET A 4 -0.55 -10.40 -41.08
C MET A 4 -1.15 -9.31 -40.18
N ILE A 5 -1.75 -8.26 -40.78
CA ILE A 5 -2.45 -7.20 -40.04
C ILE A 5 -3.68 -7.75 -39.31
N ILE A 6 -4.46 -8.62 -39.97
CA ILE A 6 -5.65 -9.25 -39.36
C ILE A 6 -5.24 -10.15 -38.18
N THR A 7 -4.12 -10.89 -38.31
CA THR A 7 -3.59 -11.71 -37.21
C THR A 7 -3.14 -10.87 -36.02
N LEU A 8 -2.44 -9.75 -36.24
CA LEU A 8 -2.03 -8.82 -35.19
C LEU A 8 -3.22 -8.20 -34.45
N MET A 9 -4.29 -7.84 -35.17
CA MET A 9 -5.52 -7.32 -34.59
C MET A 9 -6.20 -8.37 -33.68
N PHE A 10 -6.25 -9.63 -34.10
CA PHE A 10 -6.81 -10.71 -33.28
C PHE A 10 -6.02 -10.97 -31.99
N ILE A 11 -4.68 -10.81 -32.02
CA ILE A 11 -3.83 -10.97 -30.83
C ILE A 11 -4.07 -9.85 -29.80
N SER A 12 -4.33 -8.61 -30.24
CA SER A 12 -4.63 -7.50 -29.33
C SER A 12 -5.95 -7.66 -28.57
N LEU A 13 -6.90 -8.44 -29.10
CA LEU A 13 -8.20 -8.70 -28.47
C LEU A 13 -8.14 -9.78 -27.38
N LEU A 14 -7.00 -10.48 -27.24
CA LEU A 14 -6.78 -11.52 -26.24
C LEU A 14 -6.19 -10.99 -24.93
N SER A 15 -6.09 -9.67 -24.73
CA SER A 15 -5.68 -9.09 -23.45
C SER A 15 -6.75 -9.33 -22.39
N LEU A 16 -6.61 -10.46 -21.69
CA LEU A 16 -7.42 -10.84 -20.54
C LEU A 16 -7.23 -9.86 -19.37
N SER A 17 -8.21 -9.84 -18.48
CA SER A 17 -8.26 -9.02 -17.26
C SER A 17 -6.94 -9.09 -16.47
N ALA A 18 -6.25 -7.96 -16.35
CA ALA A 18 -5.12 -7.81 -15.44
C ALA A 18 -5.65 -7.45 -14.05
N ASN A 19 -5.38 -8.29 -13.06
CA ASN A 19 -5.61 -7.93 -11.66
C ASN A 19 -4.41 -7.14 -11.17
N ALA A 20 -4.66 -5.97 -10.60
CA ALA A 20 -3.64 -5.22 -9.88
C ALA A 20 -3.55 -5.76 -8.45
N GLU A 21 -2.35 -5.74 -7.89
CA GLU A 21 -2.12 -5.87 -6.46
C GLU A 21 -1.28 -4.69 -6.01
N TYR A 22 -1.53 -4.22 -4.79
CA TYR A 22 -0.72 -3.20 -4.16
C TYR A 22 -0.27 -3.67 -2.78
N ARG A 23 0.84 -3.12 -2.29
CA ARG A 23 1.35 -3.43 -0.96
C ARG A 23 0.93 -2.35 0.03
N VAL A 24 0.55 -2.81 1.21
CA VAL A 24 0.24 -1.97 2.35
C VAL A 24 1.30 -2.18 3.41
N TYR A 25 1.62 -1.09 4.08
CA TYR A 25 2.61 -1.00 5.13
C TYR A 25 1.93 -0.44 6.37
N GLN A 26 2.28 -1.00 7.51
CA GLN A 26 1.97 -0.42 8.79
C GLN A 26 3.27 -0.20 9.55
N TYR A 27 3.46 1.02 10.06
CA TYR A 27 4.67 1.42 10.75
C TYR A 27 4.39 2.47 11.81
N TYR A 28 5.25 2.53 12.81
CA TYR A 28 5.28 3.64 13.75
C TYR A 28 6.00 4.83 13.12
N VAL A 29 5.48 6.02 13.36
CA VAL A 29 6.08 7.29 12.97
C VAL A 29 6.38 8.07 14.24
N LYS A 30 7.59 8.62 14.34
CA LYS A 30 8.02 9.45 15.46
C LYS A 30 8.70 10.71 14.96
N SER A 31 8.40 11.85 15.57
CA SER A 31 9.11 13.09 15.26
C SER A 31 10.55 13.03 15.79
N GLN A 32 11.51 13.42 14.95
CA GLN A 32 12.90 13.63 15.38
C GLN A 32 13.17 15.06 15.84
N ASN A 33 12.19 15.97 15.68
CA ASN A 33 12.32 17.33 16.15
C ASN A 33 12.32 17.37 17.68
N ARG A 34 13.46 17.71 18.28
CA ARG A 34 13.61 17.82 19.74
C ARG A 34 12.71 18.88 20.36
N TYR A 35 12.18 19.82 19.57
CA TYR A 35 11.28 20.87 20.02
C TYR A 35 9.80 20.56 19.73
N SER A 36 9.47 19.41 19.13
CA SER A 36 8.07 19.01 18.99
C SER A 36 7.47 18.70 20.37
N MET A 37 6.24 19.17 20.58
CA MET A 37 5.42 18.75 21.72
C MET A 37 4.91 17.32 21.52
N ASP A 38 4.81 16.88 20.26
CA ASP A 38 4.33 15.56 19.88
C ASP A 38 5.54 14.64 19.61
N ARG A 39 5.97 13.93 20.66
CA ARG A 39 7.11 13.00 20.65
C ARG A 39 6.70 11.53 20.69
N GLU A 40 5.42 11.27 20.91
CA GLU A 40 4.92 9.91 20.98
C GLU A 40 4.91 9.29 19.58
N ALA A 41 5.32 8.03 19.52
CA ALA A 41 5.24 7.27 18.29
C ALA A 41 3.77 6.90 18.04
N TYR A 42 3.27 7.14 16.83
CA TYR A 42 1.91 6.78 16.44
C TYR A 42 1.92 5.82 15.26
N LEU A 43 0.91 4.95 15.22
CA LEU A 43 0.81 3.89 14.22
C LEU A 43 0.08 4.41 12.98
N ILE A 44 0.67 4.22 11.80
CA ILE A 44 0.09 4.59 10.52
C ILE A 44 0.01 3.37 9.61
N THR A 45 -1.09 3.29 8.86
CA THR A 45 -1.27 2.34 7.76
C THR A 45 -1.30 3.11 6.45
N SER A 46 -0.45 2.75 5.49
CA SER A 46 -0.29 3.45 4.22
C SER A 46 0.10 2.51 3.09
N THR A 47 -0.10 2.95 1.85
CA THR A 47 0.42 2.27 0.64
C THR A 47 1.84 2.71 0.30
N MET A 48 2.33 3.78 0.93
CA MET A 48 3.72 4.21 0.81
C MET A 48 4.63 3.27 1.59
N ASN A 49 5.69 2.78 0.97
CA ASN A 49 6.73 2.08 1.70
C ASN A 49 7.43 3.06 2.69
N PRO A 50 8.15 2.56 3.72
CA PRO A 50 8.77 3.40 4.73
C PRO A 50 9.67 4.51 4.15
N VAL A 51 10.48 4.19 3.14
CA VAL A 51 11.41 5.15 2.51
C VAL A 51 10.64 6.27 1.80
N THR A 52 9.62 5.92 1.04
CA THR A 52 8.76 6.88 0.33
C THR A 52 7.97 7.75 1.31
N TYR A 53 7.42 7.15 2.37
CA TYR A 53 6.69 7.92 3.37
C TYR A 53 7.61 8.89 4.11
N GLN A 54 8.81 8.44 4.49
CA GLN A 54 9.83 9.28 5.12
C GLN A 54 10.18 10.46 4.22
N ALA A 55 10.49 10.21 2.95
CA ALA A 55 10.82 11.26 1.98
C ALA A 55 9.68 12.27 1.81
N TYR A 56 8.43 11.81 1.75
CA TYR A 56 7.26 12.68 1.61
C TYR A 56 7.02 13.58 2.84
N HIS A 57 7.37 13.10 4.05
CA HIS A 57 7.12 13.80 5.32
C HIS A 57 8.37 14.52 5.86
N GLY A 58 9.24 15.00 4.98
CA GLY A 58 10.39 15.84 5.37
C GLY A 58 11.69 15.07 5.64
N GLY A 59 11.74 13.78 5.30
CA GLY A 59 12.95 12.98 5.32
C GLY A 59 13.38 12.50 6.70
N ALA A 60 14.54 11.86 6.73
CA ALA A 60 15.11 11.25 7.93
C ALA A 60 15.50 12.26 9.01
N ASP A 61 15.62 13.55 8.70
CA ASP A 61 15.87 14.60 9.70
C ASP A 61 14.57 15.03 10.42
N SER A 62 13.41 14.76 9.82
CA SER A 62 12.11 15.18 10.35
C SER A 62 11.41 14.08 11.12
N ILE A 63 11.41 12.86 10.58
CA ILE A 63 10.72 11.71 11.16
C ILE A 63 11.56 10.44 11.13
N ASP A 64 11.33 9.60 12.12
CA ASP A 64 11.81 8.23 12.20
C ASP A 64 10.65 7.25 11.95
N ILE A 65 10.95 6.10 11.33
CA ILE A 65 9.93 5.13 10.92
C ILE A 65 10.36 3.70 11.26
N ASP A 66 9.53 3.00 12.02
CA ASP A 66 9.72 1.59 12.36
C ASP A 66 8.65 0.71 11.71
N LEU A 67 9.06 -0.16 10.79
CA LEU A 67 8.15 -1.07 10.08
C LEU A 67 7.60 -2.16 11.01
N VAL A 68 6.28 -2.21 11.13
CA VAL A 68 5.57 -3.22 11.95
C VAL A 68 5.20 -4.44 11.09
N ARG A 69 4.48 -4.21 9.99
CA ARG A 69 4.02 -5.29 9.10
C ARG A 69 3.69 -4.80 7.71
N THR A 70 3.59 -5.76 6.78
CA THR A 70 3.12 -5.52 5.41
C THR A 70 2.17 -6.61 4.96
N TRP A 71 1.29 -6.29 4.03
CA TRP A 71 0.45 -7.27 3.34
C TRP A 71 0.16 -6.82 1.91
N SER A 72 -0.17 -7.78 1.05
CA SER A 72 -0.65 -7.50 -0.31
C SER A 72 -2.16 -7.38 -0.27
N CYS A 73 -2.68 -6.37 -0.97
CA CYS A 73 -4.10 -6.18 -1.22
C CYS A 73 -4.40 -6.39 -2.70
N PRO A 74 -5.40 -7.22 -3.06
CA PRO A 74 -5.90 -7.26 -4.42
C PRO A 74 -6.63 -5.97 -4.75
N GLY A 75 -6.47 -5.49 -5.99
CA GLY A 75 -7.16 -4.32 -6.52
C GLY A 75 -6.28 -3.08 -6.67
N ASP A 76 -6.94 -1.92 -6.68
CA ASP A 76 -6.38 -0.60 -6.97
C ASP A 76 -6.77 0.38 -5.86
N THR A 77 -5.83 1.24 -5.46
CA THR A 77 -5.96 2.27 -4.43
C THR A 77 -6.46 3.62 -4.98
N SER A 78 -6.74 3.71 -6.28
CA SER A 78 -7.29 4.93 -6.89
C SER A 78 -8.61 5.37 -6.25
N GLN A 79 -8.99 6.63 -6.49
CA GLN A 79 -10.24 7.24 -6.01
C GLN A 79 -10.44 7.16 -4.49
N PHE A 80 -9.35 7.15 -3.71
CA PHE A 80 -9.39 7.10 -2.25
C PHE A 80 -10.12 5.85 -1.70
N LYS A 81 -10.08 4.73 -2.45
CA LYS A 81 -10.59 3.46 -1.96
C LYS A 81 -9.92 3.08 -0.65
N LYS A 82 -10.71 2.53 0.27
CA LYS A 82 -10.23 2.11 1.59
C LYS A 82 -9.22 0.97 1.44
N ILE A 83 -8.15 1.03 2.23
CA ILE A 83 -7.14 -0.02 2.35
C ILE A 83 -7.80 -1.35 2.79
N CYS A 84 -7.45 -2.46 2.14
CA CYS A 84 -7.97 -3.78 2.50
C CYS A 84 -7.50 -4.19 3.91
N PRO A 85 -8.32 -4.93 4.69
CA PRO A 85 -7.94 -5.36 6.03
C PRO A 85 -6.71 -6.25 5.99
N SER A 86 -5.90 -6.18 7.04
CA SER A 86 -4.75 -7.09 7.16
C SER A 86 -5.23 -8.53 7.41
N PRO A 87 -4.44 -9.56 7.03
CA PRO A 87 -4.80 -10.95 7.31
C PRO A 87 -5.10 -11.21 8.79
N LEU A 88 -4.33 -10.61 9.70
CA LEU A 88 -4.56 -10.75 11.15
C LEU A 88 -5.90 -10.15 11.59
N GLU A 89 -6.29 -8.99 11.07
CA GLU A 89 -7.61 -8.40 11.38
C GLU A 89 -8.77 -9.27 10.87
N VAL A 90 -8.58 -9.95 9.75
CA VAL A 90 -9.56 -10.90 9.23
C VAL A 90 -9.68 -12.10 10.16
N MET A 91 -8.55 -12.63 10.65
CA MET A 91 -8.54 -13.75 11.59
C MET A 91 -9.17 -13.40 12.94
N GLU A 92 -8.85 -12.22 13.50
CA GLU A 92 -9.44 -11.74 14.76
C GLU A 92 -10.95 -11.56 14.66
N LYS A 93 -11.47 -11.06 13.53
CA LYS A 93 -12.91 -10.96 13.31
C LYS A 93 -13.58 -12.33 13.22
N GLY A 94 -12.93 -13.30 12.59
CA GLY A 94 -13.42 -14.68 12.53
C GLY A 94 -13.50 -15.34 13.91
N GLN A 95 -12.56 -15.04 14.80
CA GLN A 95 -12.51 -15.58 16.17
C GLN A 95 -13.58 -14.97 17.10
N ASN A 96 -13.99 -13.71 16.85
CA ASN A 96 -14.90 -12.94 17.69
C ASN A 96 -16.34 -12.84 17.14
N SER A 97 -16.67 -13.65 16.13
CA SER A 97 -18.03 -13.74 15.59
C SER A 97 -18.83 -14.78 16.41
N PRO A 98 -20.05 -14.47 16.89
CA PRO A 98 -20.85 -15.36 17.73
C PRO A 98 -21.28 -16.66 17.01
#